data_AF-A0AAV3HEE7-F1
#
_entry.id   AF-A0AAV3HEE7-F1
#
_cell.length_a   1.000
_cell.length_b   1.000
_cell.length_c   1.000
_cell.angle_alpha   90.00
_cell.angle_beta   90.00
_cell.angle_gamma   90.00
#
_symmetry.space_group_name_H-M   'P 1'
#
loop_
_entity.id
_entity.type
_entity.pdbx_description
1 polymer ?
#
loop_
_entity_poly.entity_id
_entity_poly.type
_entity_poly.pdbx_seq_one_letter_code
_entity_poly.pdbx_strand_id
1 'polypeptide(L)' 'MRKLYAAILSAAICLAVSGAPAWASEQQATLSAGYLHARTSAPGSDNLNGINVKYRY' A
#
# COMPACT_ATOMS: atom_id res chain seq x y z
N MET A 1 36.64 -29.25 12.00
CA MET A 1 36.79 -27.78 12.08
C MET A 1 36.16 -27.00 10.92
N ARG A 2 36.41 -27.34 9.63
CA ARG A 2 35.83 -26.59 8.47
C ARG A 2 34.29 -26.60 8.37
N LYS A 3 33.64 -27.72 8.70
CA LYS A 3 32.18 -27.86 8.63
C LYS A 3 31.43 -26.98 9.64
N LEU A 4 32.03 -26.75 10.81
CA LEU A 4 31.46 -25.92 11.87
C LEU A 4 31.49 -24.43 11.48
N TYR A 5 32.62 -23.97 10.91
CA TYR A 5 32.74 -22.61 10.40
C TYR A 5 31.71 -22.29 9.30
N ALA A 6 31.48 -23.23 8.37
CA ALA A 6 30.48 -23.07 7.32
C ALA A 6 29.05 -22.96 7.88
N ALA A 7 28.72 -23.77 8.90
CA ALA A 7 27.41 -23.73 9.55
C ALA A 7 27.18 -22.39 10.30
N ILE A 8 28.18 -21.91 11.02
CA ILE A 8 28.11 -20.63 11.74
C ILE A 8 27.97 -19.47 10.75
N LEU A 9 28.74 -19.47 9.66
CA LEU A 9 28.67 -18.43 8.63
C LEU A 9 27.29 -18.42 7.95
N SER A 10 26.76 -19.60 7.61
CA SER A 10 25.43 -19.73 7.03
C SER A 10 24.34 -19.21 7.98
N ALA A 11 24.40 -19.57 9.26
CA ALA A 11 23.44 -19.11 10.26
C ALA A 11 23.52 -17.57 10.47
N ALA A 12 24.73 -17.01 10.49
CA ALA A 12 24.94 -15.56 10.59
C ALA A 12 24.35 -14.80 9.38
N ILE A 13 24.50 -15.33 8.17
CA ILE A 13 23.92 -14.76 6.95
C ILE A 13 22.39 -14.82 7.01
N CYS A 14 21.81 -15.97 7.42
CA CYS A 14 20.36 -16.10 7.57
C CYS A 14 19.78 -15.11 8.59
N LEU A 15 20.47 -14.91 9.71
CA LEU A 15 20.08 -13.93 10.73
C LEU A 15 20.13 -12.50 10.18
N ALA A 16 21.18 -12.14 9.45
CA ALA A 16 21.32 -10.81 8.85
C ALA A 16 20.24 -10.50 7.79
N VAL A 17 19.84 -11.51 7.00
CA VAL A 17 18.78 -11.39 5.98
C VAL A 17 17.38 -11.32 6.61
N SER A 18 17.16 -11.97 7.75
CA SER A 18 15.84 -12.00 8.40
C SER A 18 15.41 -10.67 9.03
N GLY A 19 16.34 -9.72 9.23
CA GLY A 19 16.08 -8.42 9.85
C GLY A 19 15.76 -7.30 8.85
N ALA A 20 15.98 -7.50 7.55
CA ALA A 20 15.63 -6.53 6.53
C ALA A 20 14.22 -6.83 6.01
N PRO A 21 13.25 -5.90 6.11
CA PRO A 21 12.01 -6.08 5.37
C PRO A 21 12.36 -6.19 3.89
N ALA A 22 11.93 -7.25 3.22
CA ALA A 22 12.06 -7.46 1.77
C ALA A 22 11.13 -6.51 0.98
N TRP A 23 10.96 -5.28 1.48
CA TRP A 23 10.12 -4.26 0.88
C TRP A 23 10.97 -3.55 -0.16
N ALA A 24 10.94 -4.07 -1.38
CA ALA A 24 10.85 -3.15 -2.50
C ALA A 24 9.54 -2.39 -2.25
N SER A 25 9.64 -1.16 -1.74
CA SER A 25 8.48 -0.30 -1.52
C SER A 25 7.86 0.00 -2.87
N GLU A 26 7.02 -0.90 -3.38
CA GLU A 26 6.04 -0.54 -4.39
C GLU A 26 5.17 0.53 -3.76
N GLN A 27 5.20 1.72 -4.35
CA GLN A 27 4.50 2.88 -3.82
C GLN A 27 3.05 2.48 -3.58
N GLN A 28 2.59 2.60 -2.32
CA GLN A 28 1.33 2.01 -1.88
C GLN A 28 0.17 2.85 -2.39
N ALA A 29 -0.20 2.62 -3.65
CA ALA A 29 -1.30 3.34 -4.28
C ALA A 29 -2.61 2.95 -3.62
N THR A 30 -3.38 3.93 -3.17
CA THR A 30 -4.69 3.71 -2.55
C THR A 30 -5.78 4.26 -3.48
N LEU A 31 -6.72 3.38 -3.85
CA LEU A 31 -7.93 3.75 -4.58
C LEU A 31 -9.12 3.74 -3.62
N SER A 32 -9.85 4.85 -3.56
CA SER A 32 -11.08 4.99 -2.76
C SER A 32 -12.22 5.49 -3.63
N ALA A 33 -13.42 4.95 -3.43
CA ALA A 33 -14.63 5.40 -4.10
C ALA A 33 -15.75 5.68 -3.08
N GLY A 34 -16.58 6.69 -3.34
CA GLY A 34 -17.74 7.04 -2.52
C GLY A 34 -18.87 7.63 -3.35
N TYR A 35 -20.12 7.46 -2.90
CA TYR A 35 -21.29 8.04 -3.56
C TYR A 35 -21.42 9.51 -3.18
N LEU A 36 -21.73 10.35 -4.16
CA LEU A 36 -21.86 11.79 -3.99
C LEU A 36 -23.30 12.19 -4.33
N HIS A 37 -23.92 12.90 -3.39
CA HIS A 37 -25.25 13.47 -3.55
C HIS A 37 -25.13 14.98 -3.33
N ALA A 38 -25.26 15.75 -4.41
CA ALA A 38 -25.13 17.20 -4.39
C ALA A 38 -26.44 17.84 -4.87
N ARG A 39 -26.97 18.75 -4.06
CA ARG A 39 -28.08 19.61 -4.44
C ARG A 39 -27.56 21.03 -4.66
N THR A 40 -27.88 21.59 -5.81
CA THR A 40 -27.60 22.99 -6.13
C THR A 40 -28.80 23.86 -5.74
N SER A 41 -28.52 25.06 -5.23
CA SER A 41 -29.51 25.99 -4.69
C SER A 41 -30.27 26.76 -5.77
N ALA A 42 -30.00 26.51 -7.05
CA ALA A 42 -30.68 27.17 -8.15
C ALA A 42 -32.15 26.69 -8.27
N PRO A 43 -33.13 27.61 -8.40
CA PRO A 43 -34.53 27.25 -8.55
C PRO A 43 -34.73 26.44 -9.83
N GLY A 44 -35.35 25.25 -9.68
CA GLY A 44 -35.55 24.29 -10.78
C GLY A 44 -34.39 23.31 -11.01
N SER A 45 -33.36 23.31 -10.16
CA SER A 45 -32.25 22.39 -10.35
C SER A 45 -32.49 21.00 -9.79
N ASP A 46 -32.17 19.99 -10.59
CA ASP A 46 -32.22 18.59 -10.22
C ASP A 46 -31.12 18.20 -9.24
N ASN A 47 -31.31 17.04 -8.60
CA ASN A 47 -30.36 16.48 -7.67
C ASN A 47 -29.23 15.76 -8.40
N LEU A 48 -27.99 16.21 -8.24
CA LEU A 48 -26.83 15.56 -8.84
C LEU A 48 -26.40 14.36 -7.98
N ASN A 49 -26.44 13.19 -8.59
CA ASN A 49 -25.85 11.97 -8.04
C ASN A 49 -24.59 11.61 -8.83
N GLY A 50 -23.54 11.15 -8.14
CA GLY A 50 -22.29 10.76 -8.78
C GLY A 50 -21.45 9.82 -7.94
N ILE A 51 -20.33 9.36 -8.50
CA ILE A 51 -19.32 8.56 -7.79
C ILE A 51 -18.03 9.36 -7.75
N ASN A 52 -17.51 9.59 -6.55
CA ASN A 52 -16.23 10.24 -6.35
C ASN A 52 -15.15 9.18 -6.15
N VAL A 53 -14.20 9.13 -7.09
CA VAL A 53 -13.04 8.24 -7.04
C VAL A 53 -11.79 9.05 -6.71
N LYS A 54 -11.06 8.65 -5.67
CA LYS A 54 -9.78 9.25 -5.27
C LYS A 54 -8.67 8.24 -5.48
N TYR A 55 -7.66 8.66 -6.21
CA TYR A 55 -6.43 7.93 -6.39
C TYR A 55 -5.31 8.66 -5.64
N ARG A 56 -4.61 7.94 -4.77
CA ARG A 56 -3.41 8.42 -4.08
C ARG A 56 -2.27 7.52 -4.50
N TYR A 57 -1.30 8.10 -5.20
CA TYR A 57 -0.03 7.44 -5.49
C TYR A 57 0.94 7.73 -4.35
#